data_AF-A0AAD5NTW2-F1
#
_entry.id   AF-A0AAD5NTW2-F1
#
_cell.length_a   1.000
_cell.length_b   1.000
_cell.length_c   1.000
_cell.angle_alpha   90.00
_cell.angle_beta   90.00
_cell.angle_gamma   90.00
#
_symmetry.space_group_name_H-M   'P 1'
#
loop_
_entity.id
_entity.type
_entity.pdbx_description
1 polymer ?
#
loop_
_entity_poly.entity_id
_entity_poly.type
_entity_poly.pdbx_seq_one_letter_code
_entity_poly.pdbx_strand_id
1 'polypeptide(L)'
;MICFKFRVQNPTLPVTKSKLFTLTHYQVTSFSSEKAYTFDSNGCEEARFDRFASTPKMLEFMRELRKVITVGVVGGSDLVKISEQLGNSVINDYDYVFSENGLVAHKDGKLTGTESLKSFLGDEKLKEIINFTLHYIADLDIPIKRGTFIEFRSGMINVSPIGRNCSQEERDEFEKYDKVHNIRPKMVSVLREKFAHFNLTFSIGGQISFDVFPQGWDKTYCLRYLDEFQEIHFFGDKTYKGGNDHEIYESERTVGHTVTSPDDTMEQCKALFFS
;
A
#
# COMPACT_ATOMS: atom_id res chain seq x y z
N MET A 1 -14.70 -33.94 31.41
CA MET A 1 -13.42 -34.55 30.96
C MET A 1 -13.71 -35.44 29.76
N ILE A 2 -13.51 -34.94 28.55
CA ILE A 2 -13.64 -35.72 27.30
C ILE A 2 -12.44 -35.35 26.43
N CYS A 3 -11.56 -36.31 26.18
CA CYS A 3 -10.46 -36.16 25.25
C CYS A 3 -10.92 -36.54 23.84
N PHE A 4 -10.54 -35.74 22.84
CA PHE A 4 -10.42 -36.22 21.47
C PHE A 4 -8.94 -36.37 21.12
N LYS A 5 -8.61 -37.50 20.50
CA LYS A 5 -7.25 -38.00 20.31
C LYS A 5 -6.88 -37.80 18.84
N PHE A 6 -6.15 -36.74 18.51
CA PHE A 6 -5.59 -36.57 17.17
C PHE A 6 -4.22 -37.24 17.07
N ARG A 7 -3.98 -37.82 15.88
CA ARG A 7 -2.93 -38.80 15.62
C ARG A 7 -1.63 -38.08 15.28
N VAL A 8 -0.66 -38.10 16.20
CA VAL A 8 0.71 -37.64 15.91
C VAL A 8 1.31 -38.54 14.82
N GLN A 9 1.65 -37.96 13.67
CA GLN A 9 2.56 -38.57 12.70
C GLN A 9 4.02 -38.19 13.05
N ASN A 10 4.96 -39.06 12.67
CA ASN A 10 6.35 -39.10 13.13
C ASN A 10 7.12 -37.75 13.13
N PRO A 11 7.98 -37.49 14.13
CA PRO A 11 8.76 -36.25 14.26
C PRO A 11 10.10 -36.25 13.48
N THR A 12 10.20 -36.91 12.32
CA THR A 12 11.50 -37.17 11.64
C THR A 12 11.55 -36.88 10.14
N LEU A 13 10.60 -36.11 9.60
CA LEU A 13 10.71 -35.50 8.28
C LEU A 13 10.40 -34.00 8.38
N PRO A 14 11.08 -33.12 7.63
CA PRO A 14 10.74 -31.70 7.61
C PRO A 14 9.33 -31.57 7.04
N VAL A 15 8.40 -31.09 7.87
CA VAL A 15 7.10 -30.64 7.38
C VAL A 15 7.37 -29.47 6.45
N THR A 16 7.27 -29.69 5.15
CA THR A 16 7.23 -28.62 4.16
C THR A 16 6.01 -27.76 4.46
N LYS A 17 6.22 -26.65 5.18
CA LYS A 17 5.21 -25.62 5.42
C LYS A 17 4.79 -25.05 4.06
N SER A 18 3.73 -25.61 3.50
CA SER A 18 3.18 -25.17 2.23
C SER A 18 2.07 -24.16 2.46
N LYS A 19 2.18 -23.02 1.75
CA LYS A 19 1.13 -22.03 1.46
C LYS A 19 0.85 -21.01 2.56
N LEU A 20 1.23 -19.76 2.25
CA LEU A 20 0.40 -18.54 2.33
C LEU A 20 0.80 -17.38 3.27
N PHE A 21 0.96 -16.20 2.64
CA PHE A 21 0.88 -14.84 3.17
C PHE A 21 -0.54 -14.24 3.24
N THR A 22 -0.83 -13.44 4.27
CA THR A 22 -1.96 -12.50 4.22
C THR A 22 -1.59 -11.19 4.92
N LEU A 23 -1.65 -10.04 4.23
CA LEU A 23 -2.28 -8.79 4.73
C LEU A 23 -2.10 -7.56 3.82
N THR A 24 -3.20 -6.86 3.59
CA THR A 24 -3.26 -5.43 3.22
C THR A 24 -3.33 -4.50 4.42
N HIS A 25 -3.21 -3.20 4.10
CA HIS A 25 -3.54 -2.09 5.00
C HIS A 25 -4.90 -2.25 5.68
N TYR A 26 -4.93 -2.05 6.99
CA TYR A 26 -6.17 -2.01 7.75
C TYR A 26 -6.83 -0.63 7.69
N GLN A 27 -8.08 -0.60 7.27
CA GLN A 27 -9.07 0.40 7.71
C GLN A 27 -10.04 -0.29 8.68
N VAL A 28 -9.85 -0.11 9.99
CA VAL A 28 -10.80 -0.57 11.01
C VAL A 28 -11.79 0.55 11.31
N THR A 29 -13.01 0.47 10.76
CA THR A 29 -14.12 1.30 11.23
C THR A 29 -14.77 0.67 12.46
N SER A 30 -14.48 1.20 13.65
CA SER A 30 -15.25 0.88 14.85
C SER A 30 -16.44 1.83 14.98
N PHE A 31 -17.67 1.31 14.95
CA PHE A 31 -18.85 2.00 15.44
C PHE A 31 -19.51 1.18 16.54
N SER A 32 -19.50 1.70 17.77
CA SER A 32 -20.21 1.12 18.90
C SER A 32 -21.67 1.58 18.92
N SER A 33 -22.58 0.63 18.73
CA SER A 33 -23.97 0.57 19.25
C SER A 33 -24.86 1.83 19.26
N GLU A 34 -26.07 1.64 18.70
CA GLU A 34 -27.31 2.41 18.84
C GLU A 34 -27.66 3.49 17.79
N LYS A 35 -28.55 3.06 16.87
CA LYS A 35 -29.44 3.85 15.99
C LYS A 35 -28.81 4.46 14.73
N ALA A 36 -29.65 4.60 13.70
CA ALA A 36 -29.26 4.83 12.30
C ALA A 36 -29.63 6.24 11.81
N TYR A 37 -28.88 6.77 10.84
CA TYR A 37 -29.26 7.89 9.98
C TYR A 37 -28.74 7.70 8.55
N THR A 38 -29.35 8.40 7.59
CA THR A 38 -29.21 8.24 6.13
C THR A 38 -28.39 9.35 5.46
N PHE A 39 -27.96 9.11 4.21
CA PHE A 39 -27.15 10.02 3.38
C PHE A 39 -27.93 11.19 2.76
N ASP A 40 -27.30 12.36 2.67
CA ASP A 40 -27.50 13.49 1.73
C ASP A 40 -26.35 14.51 1.97
N SER A 41 -25.75 15.27 1.03
CA SER A 41 -25.75 15.33 -0.46
C SER A 41 -24.36 15.82 -0.95
N ASN A 42 -24.14 15.80 -2.28
CA ASN A 42 -23.03 16.43 -3.04
C ASN A 42 -21.58 16.03 -2.72
N GLY A 43 -20.94 15.40 -3.73
CA GLY A 43 -19.48 15.26 -3.81
C GLY A 43 -18.94 13.97 -3.16
N CYS A 44 -18.65 12.95 -3.98
CA CYS A 44 -17.73 11.88 -3.60
C CYS A 44 -16.30 12.42 -3.58
N GLU A 45 -15.96 13.18 -2.53
CA GLU A 45 -14.58 13.49 -2.16
C GLU A 45 -14.15 12.58 -1.00
N GLU A 46 -12.88 12.22 -1.03
CA GLU A 46 -12.25 11.15 -0.25
C GLU A 46 -12.59 11.19 1.25
N ALA A 47 -13.58 10.39 1.66
CA ALA A 47 -13.82 10.11 3.08
C ALA A 47 -12.58 9.41 3.66
N ARG A 48 -11.81 10.14 4.47
CA ARG A 48 -10.54 9.71 5.08
C ARG A 48 -10.76 8.62 6.14
N PHE A 49 -11.11 7.41 5.73
CA PHE A 49 -11.25 6.22 6.59
C PHE A 49 -9.90 5.60 7.04
N ASP A 50 -8.81 6.39 7.10
CA ASP A 50 -7.48 5.94 7.52
C ASP A 50 -7.18 6.28 8.98
N ARG A 51 -6.56 5.31 9.69
CA ARG A 51 -5.84 5.37 11.00
C ARG A 51 -6.61 4.88 12.24
N PHE A 52 -6.88 3.59 12.31
CA PHE A 52 -7.18 2.89 13.58
C PHE A 52 -6.29 1.65 13.75
N ALA A 53 -5.92 1.35 14.99
CA ALA A 53 -5.12 0.18 15.32
C ALA A 53 -5.92 -1.12 15.20
N SER A 54 -5.25 -2.21 14.85
CA SER A 54 -5.84 -3.55 14.74
C SER A 54 -6.49 -4.01 16.03
N THR A 55 -7.64 -4.68 15.91
CA THR A 55 -8.36 -5.18 17.08
C THR A 55 -7.61 -6.36 17.73
N PRO A 56 -7.68 -6.55 19.05
CA PRO A 56 -7.06 -7.69 19.72
C PRO A 56 -7.51 -9.04 19.14
N LYS A 57 -8.79 -9.16 18.77
CA LYS A 57 -9.37 -10.33 18.07
C LYS A 57 -8.60 -10.67 16.79
N MET A 58 -8.27 -9.67 15.98
CA MET A 58 -7.52 -9.87 14.74
C MET A 58 -6.06 -10.23 15.02
N LEU A 59 -5.39 -9.51 15.95
CA LEU A 59 -4.00 -9.83 16.31
C LEU A 59 -3.83 -11.25 16.86
N GLU A 60 -4.81 -11.74 17.64
CA GLU A 60 -4.85 -13.13 18.10
C GLU A 60 -5.10 -14.10 16.93
N PHE A 61 -6.02 -13.78 16.02
CA PHE A 61 -6.26 -14.60 14.82
C PHE A 61 -5.00 -14.73 13.95
N MET A 62 -4.27 -13.65 13.68
CA MET A 62 -3.03 -13.72 12.87
C MET A 62 -1.96 -14.58 13.55
N ARG A 63 -1.89 -14.60 14.89
CA ARG A 63 -0.98 -15.46 15.65
C ARG A 63 -1.35 -16.94 15.55
N GLU A 64 -2.64 -17.28 15.55
CA GLU A 64 -3.09 -18.65 15.30
C GLU A 64 -2.84 -19.06 13.84
N LEU A 65 -3.14 -18.18 12.88
CA LEU A 65 -2.91 -18.39 11.46
C LEU A 65 -1.42 -18.69 11.16
N ARG A 66 -0.50 -17.95 11.79
CA ARG A 66 0.96 -18.14 11.69
C ARG A 66 1.48 -19.49 12.21
N LYS A 67 0.70 -20.22 13.03
CA LYS A 67 1.06 -21.59 13.44
C LYS A 67 0.87 -22.59 12.29
N VAL A 68 -0.03 -22.30 11.36
CA VAL A 68 -0.42 -23.15 10.24
C VAL A 68 0.30 -22.74 8.95
N ILE A 69 0.37 -21.44 8.66
CA ILE A 69 0.88 -20.87 7.41
C ILE A 69 1.94 -19.77 7.63
N THR A 70 2.59 -19.28 6.57
CA THR A 70 3.67 -18.28 6.64
C THR A 70 3.16 -16.87 6.37
N VAL A 71 2.78 -16.16 7.44
CA VAL A 71 2.03 -14.90 7.34
C VAL A 71 2.98 -13.70 7.19
N GLY A 72 2.69 -12.81 6.24
CA GLY A 72 3.37 -11.53 6.13
C GLY A 72 2.51 -10.40 5.58
N VAL A 73 2.92 -9.17 5.87
CA VAL A 73 2.17 -7.92 5.65
C VAL A 73 2.80 -7.15 4.49
N VAL A 74 1.98 -6.55 3.62
CA VAL A 74 2.44 -5.55 2.63
C VAL A 74 1.64 -4.26 2.69
N GLY A 75 2.35 -3.12 2.78
CA GLY A 75 1.73 -1.79 2.82
C GLY A 75 2.57 -0.76 2.08
N GLY A 76 1.91 0.22 1.45
CA GLY A 76 2.59 1.35 0.79
C GLY A 76 3.09 2.41 1.75
N SER A 77 2.81 2.27 3.05
CA SER A 77 3.31 3.15 4.11
C SER A 77 4.67 2.71 4.62
N ASP A 78 5.38 3.65 5.25
CA ASP A 78 6.57 3.38 6.05
C ASP A 78 6.28 2.42 7.22
N LEU A 79 7.36 1.83 7.74
CA LEU A 79 7.31 0.87 8.85
C LEU A 79 6.74 1.46 10.15
N VAL A 80 6.87 2.77 10.38
CA VAL A 80 6.36 3.43 11.59
C VAL A 80 4.83 3.38 11.58
N LYS A 81 4.20 3.81 10.47
CA LYS A 81 2.74 3.73 10.31
C LYS A 81 2.20 2.30 10.35
N ILE A 82 2.94 1.34 9.77
CA ILE A 82 2.56 -0.08 9.86
C ILE A 82 2.64 -0.57 11.32
N SER A 83 3.62 -0.11 12.09
CA SER A 83 3.74 -0.40 13.53
C SER A 83 2.66 0.28 14.37
N GLU A 84 2.23 1.51 14.03
CA GLU A 84 1.08 2.18 14.65
C GLU A 84 -0.23 1.40 14.45
N GLN A 85 -0.40 0.77 13.28
CA GLN A 85 -1.58 -0.03 12.94
C GLN A 85 -1.54 -1.44 13.55
N LEU A 86 -0.38 -2.12 13.53
CA LEU A 86 -0.25 -3.54 13.86
C LEU A 86 0.38 -3.81 15.24
N GLY A 87 0.92 -2.79 15.89
CA GLY A 87 1.68 -2.89 17.14
C GLY A 87 3.19 -2.85 16.91
N ASN A 88 3.91 -2.35 17.92
CA ASN A 88 5.37 -2.11 17.87
C ASN A 88 6.22 -3.37 17.65
N SER A 89 5.64 -4.57 17.82
CA SER A 89 6.30 -5.87 17.61
C SER A 89 6.11 -6.45 16.21
N VAL A 90 5.48 -5.73 15.27
CA VAL A 90 5.10 -6.21 13.92
C VAL A 90 6.18 -7.00 13.18
N ILE A 91 7.44 -6.56 13.21
CA ILE A 91 8.59 -7.23 12.54
C ILE A 91 8.83 -8.66 13.08
N ASN A 92 8.40 -8.94 14.31
CA ASN A 92 8.52 -10.23 14.97
C ASN A 92 7.18 -10.99 15.07
N ASP A 93 6.03 -10.30 15.03
CA ASP A 93 4.69 -10.94 15.05
C ASP A 93 4.37 -11.67 13.73
N TYR A 94 4.93 -11.19 12.60
CA TYR A 94 4.78 -11.78 11.26
C TYR A 94 6.09 -12.43 10.79
N ASP A 95 6.01 -13.38 9.85
CA ASP A 95 7.19 -13.99 9.23
C ASP A 95 7.87 -13.02 8.26
N TYR A 96 7.09 -12.12 7.64
CA TYR A 96 7.60 -11.06 6.78
C TYR A 96 6.82 -9.74 6.96
N VAL A 97 7.53 -8.63 6.79
CA VAL A 97 6.93 -7.28 6.79
C VAL A 97 7.53 -6.46 5.64
N PHE A 98 6.68 -6.08 4.69
CA PHE A 98 7.00 -5.27 3.52
C PHE A 98 6.40 -3.87 3.66
N SER A 99 7.22 -2.94 4.14
CA SER A 99 6.90 -1.50 4.14
C SER A 99 7.32 -0.86 2.81
N GLU A 100 6.66 0.23 2.44
CA GLU A 100 6.84 0.92 1.16
C GLU A 100 6.78 -0.06 -0.03
N ASN A 101 5.71 -0.86 -0.09
CA ASN A 101 5.47 -1.93 -1.08
C ASN A 101 6.53 -3.05 -1.11
N GLY A 102 7.42 -3.12 -0.12
CA GLY A 102 8.53 -4.07 -0.07
C GLY A 102 9.87 -3.50 -0.50
N LEU A 103 9.95 -2.18 -0.76
CA LEU A 103 11.24 -1.49 -0.85
C LEU A 103 12.06 -1.68 0.42
N VAL A 104 11.39 -1.69 1.59
CA VAL A 104 11.99 -2.12 2.86
C VAL A 104 11.32 -3.44 3.29
N ALA A 105 12.10 -4.51 3.26
CA ALA A 105 11.65 -5.88 3.47
C ALA A 105 12.30 -6.51 4.72
N HIS A 106 11.47 -7.03 5.62
CA HIS A 106 11.91 -7.83 6.76
C HIS A 106 11.43 -9.27 6.62
N LYS A 107 12.25 -10.24 7.05
CA LYS A 107 11.94 -11.67 7.20
C LYS A 107 12.47 -12.17 8.54
N ASP A 108 11.67 -12.90 9.31
CA ASP A 108 12.06 -13.47 10.61
C ASP A 108 12.74 -12.46 11.57
N GLY A 109 12.16 -11.26 11.70
CA GLY A 109 12.72 -10.20 12.54
C GLY A 109 13.88 -9.39 11.91
N LYS A 110 14.38 -9.77 10.73
CA LYS A 110 15.62 -9.24 10.15
C LYS A 110 15.37 -8.49 8.84
N LEU A 111 16.06 -7.37 8.64
CA LEU A 111 16.08 -6.67 7.36
C LEU A 111 16.74 -7.57 6.29
N THR A 112 16.02 -7.82 5.19
CA THR A 112 16.47 -8.66 4.06
C THR A 112 16.60 -7.88 2.75
N GLY A 113 15.90 -6.76 2.62
CA GLY A 113 16.02 -5.86 1.48
C GLY A 113 15.77 -4.41 1.88
N THR A 114 16.53 -3.51 1.29
CA THR A 114 16.27 -2.06 1.30
C THR A 114 16.62 -1.52 -0.08
N GLU A 115 15.75 -0.71 -0.66
CA GLU A 115 15.94 -0.06 -1.95
C GLU A 115 15.36 1.36 -1.89
N SER A 116 15.92 2.28 -2.67
CA SER A 116 15.47 3.67 -2.72
C SER A 116 15.49 4.21 -4.15
N LEU A 117 14.65 5.20 -4.42
CA LEU A 117 14.60 5.87 -5.72
C LEU A 117 15.97 6.43 -6.14
N LYS A 118 16.77 6.89 -5.16
CA LYS A 118 18.13 7.38 -5.37
C LYS A 118 19.10 6.28 -5.81
N SER A 119 19.10 5.13 -5.13
CA SER A 119 19.97 4.00 -5.51
C SER A 119 19.56 3.39 -6.84
N PHE A 120 18.25 3.36 -7.16
CA PHE A 120 17.73 2.81 -8.40
C PHE A 120 17.94 3.70 -9.64
N LEU A 121 17.62 5.01 -9.56
CA LEU A 121 17.75 5.92 -10.71
C LEU A 121 19.13 6.59 -10.83
N GLY A 122 19.81 6.82 -9.71
CA GLY A 122 21.03 7.62 -9.64
C GLY A 122 20.77 9.14 -9.72
N ASP A 123 21.71 9.91 -9.17
CA ASP A 123 21.57 11.37 -9.02
C ASP A 123 21.42 12.11 -10.36
N GLU A 124 22.02 11.62 -11.45
CA GLU A 124 21.92 12.28 -12.77
C GLU A 124 20.50 12.24 -13.35
N LYS A 125 19.83 11.08 -13.32
CA LYS A 125 18.43 10.95 -13.79
C LYS A 125 17.49 11.72 -12.87
N LEU A 126 17.71 11.66 -11.56
CA LEU A 126 16.92 12.42 -10.58
C LEU A 126 17.03 13.93 -10.81
N LYS A 127 18.25 14.45 -11.03
CA LYS A 127 18.51 15.84 -11.36
C LYS A 127 17.79 16.26 -12.64
N GLU A 128 17.75 15.41 -13.67
CA GLU A 128 17.00 15.71 -14.91
C GLU A 128 15.48 15.82 -14.65
N ILE A 129 14.89 14.84 -13.94
CA ILE A 129 13.47 14.83 -13.58
C ILE A 129 13.12 16.07 -12.74
N ILE A 130 13.91 16.35 -11.71
CA ILE A 130 13.69 17.46 -10.78
C ILE A 130 13.80 18.80 -11.51
N ASN A 131 14.86 19.04 -12.28
CA ASN A 131 15.05 20.30 -13.00
C ASN A 131 13.91 20.55 -14.00
N PHE A 132 13.54 19.56 -14.81
CA PHE A 132 12.43 19.69 -15.76
C PHE A 132 11.10 19.96 -15.05
N THR A 133 10.83 19.25 -13.94
CA THR A 133 9.61 19.42 -13.15
C THR A 133 9.55 20.81 -12.51
N LEU A 134 10.67 21.33 -11.98
CA LEU A 134 10.75 22.68 -11.42
C LEU A 134 10.53 23.76 -12.48
N HIS A 135 11.13 23.64 -13.66
CA HIS A 135 10.88 24.57 -14.77
C HIS A 135 9.41 24.55 -15.19
N TYR A 136 8.82 23.35 -15.38
CA TYR A 136 7.40 23.22 -15.73
C TYR A 136 6.48 23.87 -14.67
N ILE A 137 6.76 23.66 -13.38
CA ILE A 137 5.99 24.28 -12.29
C ILE A 137 6.22 25.79 -12.20
N ALA A 138 7.41 26.29 -12.53
CA ALA A 138 7.67 27.74 -12.57
C ALA A 138 6.75 28.42 -13.61
N ASP A 139 6.67 27.86 -14.82
CA ASP A 139 5.93 28.42 -15.95
C ASP A 139 4.41 28.13 -15.92
N LEU A 140 3.92 27.23 -15.05
CA LEU A 140 2.48 26.95 -14.90
C LEU A 140 1.70 28.19 -14.44
N ASP A 141 0.72 28.63 -15.23
CA ASP A 141 -0.25 29.64 -14.81
C ASP A 141 -1.41 28.99 -14.04
N ILE A 142 -1.41 29.14 -12.71
CA ILE A 142 -2.45 28.67 -11.80
C ILE A 142 -2.71 29.72 -10.71
N PRO A 143 -3.95 29.84 -10.17
CA PRO A 143 -4.31 30.94 -9.28
C PRO A 143 -3.48 31.04 -7.99
N ILE A 144 -3.02 29.90 -7.47
CA ILE A 144 -2.29 29.80 -6.20
C ILE A 144 -1.07 28.89 -6.36
N LYS A 145 0.08 29.37 -5.89
CA LYS A 145 1.28 28.57 -5.61
C LYS A 145 1.72 28.81 -4.15
N ARG A 146 2.29 27.79 -3.53
CA ARG A 146 2.76 27.78 -2.13
C ARG A 146 4.22 27.30 -2.09
N GLY A 147 4.47 26.11 -1.54
CA GLY A 147 5.79 25.52 -1.41
C GLY A 147 5.73 24.01 -1.24
N THR A 148 6.87 23.34 -1.29
CA THR A 148 6.97 21.87 -1.39
C THR A 148 6.26 21.36 -2.65
N PHE A 149 6.72 21.83 -3.81
CA PHE A 149 6.25 21.42 -5.14
C PHE A 149 6.72 20.02 -5.54
N ILE A 150 7.88 19.63 -5.00
CA ILE A 150 8.50 18.30 -5.16
C ILE A 150 8.86 17.84 -3.75
N GLU A 151 8.28 16.72 -3.31
CA GLU A 151 8.58 16.05 -2.05
C GLU A 151 9.27 14.71 -2.37
N PHE A 152 10.54 14.59 -2.04
CA PHE A 152 11.32 13.37 -2.23
C PHE A 152 11.04 12.39 -1.07
N ARG A 153 10.66 11.15 -1.39
CA ARG A 153 10.45 10.05 -0.43
C ARG A 153 11.44 8.91 -0.75
N SER A 154 11.46 7.88 0.09
CA SER A 154 12.34 6.71 -0.11
C SER A 154 12.05 6.02 -1.46
N GLY A 155 10.79 5.69 -1.73
CA GLY A 155 10.37 5.02 -2.96
C GLY A 155 9.95 5.89 -4.16
N MET A 156 9.74 7.19 -3.98
CA MET A 156 9.02 8.00 -4.97
C MET A 156 9.28 9.50 -4.83
N ILE A 157 8.91 10.26 -5.87
CA ILE A 157 8.75 11.71 -5.80
C ILE A 157 7.26 12.04 -5.85
N ASN A 158 6.73 12.78 -4.87
CA ASN A 158 5.41 13.38 -4.94
C ASN A 158 5.53 14.78 -5.55
N VAL A 159 4.77 15.06 -6.62
CA VAL A 159 4.74 16.35 -7.32
C VAL A 159 3.39 17.01 -7.09
N SER A 160 3.41 18.28 -6.70
CA SER A 160 2.21 19.11 -6.46
C SER A 160 2.35 20.46 -7.15
N PRO A 161 1.53 20.79 -8.18
CA PRO A 161 1.63 22.06 -8.89
C PRO A 161 1.38 23.29 -8.00
N ILE A 162 0.39 23.22 -7.09
CA ILE A 162 0.13 24.24 -6.07
C ILE A 162 1.19 24.23 -4.95
N GLY A 163 1.82 23.09 -4.71
CA GLY A 163 2.74 22.87 -3.58
C GLY A 163 2.02 22.34 -2.35
N ARG A 164 2.62 21.39 -1.64
CA ARG A 164 1.99 20.67 -0.51
C ARG A 164 1.77 21.53 0.74
N ASN A 165 2.45 22.67 0.86
CA ASN A 165 2.30 23.60 1.99
C ASN A 165 1.04 24.50 1.89
N CYS A 166 0.05 24.12 1.10
CA CYS A 166 -1.23 24.80 0.97
C CYS A 166 -2.23 24.41 2.09
N SER A 167 -3.17 25.30 2.40
CA SER A 167 -4.26 25.04 3.37
C SER A 167 -5.22 23.96 2.86
N GLN A 168 -6.17 23.52 3.69
CA GLN A 168 -7.21 22.58 3.23
C GLN A 168 -8.16 23.26 2.23
N GLU A 169 -8.55 24.51 2.48
CA GLU A 169 -9.39 25.30 1.56
C GLU A 169 -8.71 25.43 0.19
N GLU A 170 -7.40 25.72 0.17
CA GLU A 170 -6.58 25.80 -1.04
C GLU A 170 -6.47 24.44 -1.78
N ARG A 171 -6.56 23.30 -1.07
CA ARG A 171 -6.61 21.96 -1.69
C ARG A 171 -7.94 21.75 -2.40
N ASP A 172 -9.04 22.10 -1.74
CA ASP A 172 -10.39 21.93 -2.25
C ASP A 172 -10.64 22.85 -3.45
N GLU A 173 -10.08 24.07 -3.44
CA GLU A 173 -10.09 24.99 -4.57
C GLU A 173 -9.21 24.49 -5.73
N PHE A 174 -7.98 24.06 -5.46
CA PHE A 174 -7.09 23.52 -6.50
C PHE A 174 -7.67 22.27 -7.14
N GLU A 175 -8.31 21.38 -6.38
CA GLU A 175 -8.95 20.18 -6.91
C GLU A 175 -10.08 20.53 -7.89
N LYS A 176 -10.95 21.48 -7.53
CA LYS A 176 -12.02 21.98 -8.42
C LYS A 176 -11.43 22.62 -9.68
N TYR A 177 -10.38 23.42 -9.53
CA TYR A 177 -9.66 24.04 -10.65
C TYR A 177 -9.02 22.98 -11.57
N ASP A 178 -8.35 21.98 -11.00
CA ASP A 178 -7.70 20.90 -11.72
C ASP A 178 -8.70 20.01 -12.47
N LYS A 179 -9.86 19.71 -11.88
CA LYS A 179 -10.96 18.97 -12.55
C LYS A 179 -11.47 19.68 -13.82
N VAL A 180 -11.44 21.02 -13.86
CA VAL A 180 -11.85 21.82 -15.04
C VAL A 180 -10.68 22.02 -16.01
N HIS A 181 -9.53 22.47 -15.52
CA HIS A 181 -8.40 22.90 -16.36
C HIS A 181 -7.42 21.78 -16.70
N ASN A 182 -7.54 20.60 -16.07
CA ASN A 182 -6.73 19.40 -16.27
C ASN A 182 -5.22 19.65 -16.08
N ILE A 183 -4.84 20.34 -15.00
CA ILE A 183 -3.45 20.75 -14.73
C ILE A 183 -2.55 19.53 -14.51
N ARG A 184 -2.89 18.65 -13.56
CA ARG A 184 -2.14 17.41 -13.28
C ARG A 184 -2.19 16.43 -14.45
N PRO A 185 -3.33 16.14 -15.10
CA PRO A 185 -3.35 15.29 -16.30
C PRO A 185 -2.44 15.78 -17.44
N LYS A 186 -2.46 17.08 -17.76
CA LYS A 186 -1.57 17.67 -18.78
C LYS A 186 -0.10 17.56 -18.38
N MET A 187 0.23 17.91 -17.14
CA MET A 187 1.60 17.83 -16.62
C MET A 187 2.13 16.39 -16.64
N VAL A 188 1.32 15.42 -16.19
CA VAL A 188 1.66 13.98 -16.24
C VAL A 188 1.86 13.50 -17.67
N SER A 189 1.05 13.95 -18.63
CA SER A 189 1.24 13.61 -20.06
C SER A 189 2.60 14.08 -20.58
N VAL A 190 2.96 15.34 -20.32
CA VAL A 190 4.25 15.93 -20.74
C VAL A 190 5.43 15.22 -20.08
N LEU A 191 5.36 14.96 -18.77
CA LEU A 191 6.42 14.23 -18.04
C LEU A 191 6.58 12.80 -18.55
N ARG A 192 5.47 12.09 -18.80
CA ARG A 192 5.47 10.71 -19.30
C ARG A 192 6.10 10.61 -20.69
N GLU A 193 5.85 11.58 -21.57
CA GLU A 193 6.50 11.66 -22.88
C GLU A 193 8.00 11.96 -22.73
N LYS A 194 8.36 13.01 -21.99
CA LYS A 194 9.75 13.45 -21.78
C LYS A 194 10.63 12.37 -21.12
N PHE A 195 10.06 11.57 -20.23
CA PHE A 195 10.76 10.55 -19.44
C PHE A 195 10.34 9.11 -19.76
N ALA A 196 9.74 8.86 -20.93
CA ALA A 196 9.35 7.50 -21.36
C ALA A 196 10.50 6.49 -21.27
N HIS A 197 11.73 6.94 -21.56
CA HIS A 197 12.96 6.16 -21.51
C HIS A 197 13.49 5.83 -20.09
N PHE A 198 12.83 6.33 -19.04
CA PHE A 198 13.15 6.01 -17.64
C PHE A 198 12.23 4.95 -17.01
N ASN A 199 11.22 4.44 -17.74
CA ASN A 199 10.23 3.46 -17.25
C ASN A 199 9.61 3.86 -15.90
N LEU A 200 9.05 5.07 -15.85
CA LEU A 200 8.39 5.63 -14.66
C LEU A 200 6.87 5.53 -14.76
N THR A 201 6.23 5.10 -13.68
CA THR A 201 4.80 5.23 -13.44
C THR A 201 4.50 6.62 -12.86
N PHE A 202 3.40 7.21 -13.32
CA PHE A 202 2.88 8.50 -12.85
C PHE A 202 1.43 8.30 -12.42
N SER A 203 1.16 8.42 -11.11
CA SER A 203 -0.16 8.15 -10.52
C SER A 203 -0.75 9.42 -9.90
N ILE A 204 -1.88 9.90 -10.44
CA ILE A 204 -2.61 11.05 -9.89
C ILE A 204 -3.48 10.54 -8.72
N GLY A 205 -3.31 11.13 -7.54
CA GLY A 205 -4.01 10.71 -6.34
C GLY A 205 -4.19 11.87 -5.34
N GLY A 206 -5.31 11.84 -4.62
CA GLY A 206 -5.71 12.95 -3.76
C GLY A 206 -6.03 14.23 -4.52
N GLN A 207 -6.13 15.32 -3.76
CA GLN A 207 -6.64 16.60 -4.24
C GLN A 207 -5.64 17.43 -5.07
N ILE A 208 -4.34 17.36 -4.74
CA ILE A 208 -3.34 18.34 -5.23
C ILE A 208 -2.11 17.76 -5.93
N SER A 209 -1.87 16.45 -5.88
CA SER A 209 -0.58 15.86 -6.27
C SER A 209 -0.70 14.67 -7.20
N PHE A 210 0.46 14.21 -7.66
CA PHE A 210 0.67 12.90 -8.26
C PHE A 210 2.03 12.34 -7.82
N ASP A 211 2.13 11.01 -7.71
CA ASP A 211 3.36 10.31 -7.37
C ASP A 211 4.08 9.83 -8.63
N VAL A 212 5.42 9.88 -8.61
CA VAL A 212 6.33 9.45 -9.67
C VAL A 212 7.29 8.42 -9.09
N PHE A 213 7.25 7.20 -9.63
CA PHE A 213 8.02 6.05 -9.16
C PHE A 213 8.36 5.10 -10.32
N PRO A 214 9.37 4.23 -10.20
CA PRO A 214 9.69 3.24 -11.23
C PRO A 214 8.53 2.26 -11.46
N GLN A 215 8.38 1.80 -12.69
CA GLN A 215 7.39 0.79 -13.03
C GLN A 215 7.64 -0.50 -12.22
N GLY A 216 6.57 -1.09 -11.66
CA GLY A 216 6.65 -2.27 -10.80
C GLY A 216 7.03 -1.99 -9.34
N TRP A 217 7.02 -0.72 -8.90
CA TRP A 217 7.17 -0.33 -7.47
C TRP A 217 5.81 -0.16 -6.74
N ASP A 218 4.74 -0.65 -7.35
CA ASP A 218 3.48 -1.00 -6.69
C ASP A 218 3.65 -2.25 -5.78
N LYS A 219 2.57 -2.76 -5.19
CA LYS A 219 2.64 -3.89 -4.24
C LYS A 219 3.25 -5.17 -4.85
N THR A 220 3.24 -5.36 -6.17
CA THR A 220 3.90 -6.52 -6.80
C THR A 220 5.41 -6.57 -6.52
N TYR A 221 6.03 -5.44 -6.17
CA TYR A 221 7.45 -5.37 -5.83
C TYR A 221 7.85 -6.35 -4.72
N CYS A 222 6.99 -6.62 -3.74
CA CYS A 222 7.31 -7.54 -2.65
C CYS A 222 7.41 -9.02 -3.09
N LEU A 223 6.80 -9.39 -4.23
CA LEU A 223 6.76 -10.77 -4.71
C LEU A 223 8.16 -11.33 -5.03
N ARG A 224 9.15 -10.46 -5.33
CA ARG A 224 10.56 -10.83 -5.54
C ARG A 224 11.24 -11.49 -4.34
N TYR A 225 10.66 -11.36 -3.14
CA TYR A 225 11.18 -11.96 -1.90
C TYR A 225 10.47 -13.28 -1.55
N LEU A 226 9.59 -13.77 -2.44
CA LEU A 226 8.66 -14.87 -2.23
C LEU A 226 8.81 -15.99 -3.27
N ASP A 227 9.98 -16.09 -3.90
CA ASP A 227 10.27 -17.06 -4.97
C ASP A 227 10.31 -18.51 -4.46
N GLU A 228 10.43 -18.73 -3.14
CA GLU A 228 10.33 -20.05 -2.54
C GLU A 228 8.89 -20.60 -2.42
N PHE A 229 7.87 -19.78 -2.64
CA PHE A 229 6.47 -20.17 -2.47
C PHE A 229 5.82 -20.55 -3.81
N GLN A 230 5.29 -21.78 -3.88
CA GLN A 230 4.55 -22.29 -5.05
C GLN A 230 3.16 -21.65 -5.21
N GLU A 231 2.57 -21.18 -4.12
CA GLU A 231 1.25 -20.58 -4.10
C GLU A 231 1.24 -19.49 -3.04
N ILE A 232 0.97 -18.27 -3.50
CA ILE A 232 0.78 -17.07 -2.69
C ILE A 232 -0.69 -16.71 -2.90
N HIS A 233 -1.44 -16.43 -1.85
CA HIS A 233 -2.73 -15.75 -1.95
C HIS A 233 -2.52 -14.33 -1.45
N PHE A 234 -3.38 -13.41 -1.87
CA PHE A 234 -3.32 -12.01 -1.49
C PHE A 234 -4.72 -11.54 -1.13
N PHE A 235 -4.87 -10.89 0.02
CA PHE A 235 -6.16 -10.40 0.52
C PHE A 235 -6.12 -8.88 0.48
N GLY A 236 -7.08 -8.23 -0.18
CA GLY A 236 -7.09 -6.76 -0.32
C GLY A 236 -8.48 -6.13 -0.52
N ASP A 237 -8.61 -4.87 -0.10
CA ASP A 237 -9.88 -4.12 -0.16
C ASP A 237 -9.98 -3.23 -1.41
N LYS A 238 -8.86 -2.75 -1.94
CA LYS A 238 -8.80 -1.83 -3.10
C LYS A 238 -8.28 -2.54 -4.34
N THR A 239 -8.89 -3.69 -4.62
CA THR A 239 -8.54 -4.62 -5.73
C THR A 239 -9.15 -4.23 -7.07
N TYR A 240 -10.11 -3.29 -7.08
CA TYR A 240 -10.66 -2.69 -8.29
C TYR A 240 -9.60 -1.90 -9.08
N LYS A 241 -9.79 -1.77 -10.40
CA LYS A 241 -8.86 -1.07 -11.29
C LYS A 241 -8.59 0.37 -10.83
N GLY A 242 -7.32 0.67 -10.52
CA GLY A 242 -6.87 1.97 -10.00
C GLY A 242 -6.86 2.06 -8.46
N GLY A 243 -7.36 1.05 -7.75
CA GLY A 243 -7.09 0.85 -6.34
C GLY A 243 -5.67 0.31 -6.13
N ASN A 244 -5.08 0.58 -4.96
CA ASN A 244 -3.66 0.31 -4.70
C ASN A 244 -3.32 -1.17 -4.43
N ASP A 245 -4.30 -2.07 -4.49
CA ASP A 245 -4.12 -3.52 -4.42
C ASP A 245 -4.27 -4.21 -5.79
N HIS A 246 -4.69 -3.47 -6.82
CA HIS A 246 -5.07 -4.04 -8.11
C HIS A 246 -3.94 -4.85 -8.77
N GLU A 247 -2.75 -4.28 -8.84
CA GLU A 247 -1.61 -4.90 -9.54
C GLU A 247 -1.14 -6.20 -8.86
N ILE A 248 -1.19 -6.28 -7.52
CA ILE A 248 -0.83 -7.50 -6.77
C ILE A 248 -1.98 -8.52 -6.74
N TYR A 249 -3.24 -8.08 -6.83
CA TYR A 249 -4.41 -8.96 -6.91
C TYR A 249 -4.52 -9.66 -8.28
N GLU A 250 -4.25 -8.95 -9.38
CA GLU A 250 -4.26 -9.48 -10.75
C GLU A 250 -2.96 -10.22 -11.14
N SER A 251 -1.99 -10.33 -10.23
CA SER A 251 -0.69 -10.95 -10.51
C SER A 251 -0.83 -12.47 -10.70
N GLU A 252 -0.27 -13.02 -11.79
CA GLU A 252 -0.27 -14.48 -12.02
C GLU A 252 0.43 -15.29 -10.90
N ARG A 253 1.21 -14.63 -10.04
CA ARG A 253 1.84 -15.23 -8.86
C ARG A 253 0.93 -15.33 -7.64
N THR A 254 -0.25 -14.71 -7.66
CA THR A 254 -1.16 -14.62 -6.51
C THR A 254 -2.54 -15.20 -6.81
N VAL A 255 -3.11 -15.85 -5.80
CA VAL A 255 -4.55 -16.12 -5.72
C VAL A 255 -5.19 -14.92 -5.04
N GLY A 256 -5.86 -14.05 -5.81
CA GLY A 256 -6.46 -12.82 -5.28
C GLY A 256 -7.77 -13.05 -4.52
N HIS A 257 -7.88 -12.48 -3.32
CA HIS A 257 -9.08 -12.44 -2.48
C HIS A 257 -9.47 -10.99 -2.21
N THR A 258 -10.62 -10.58 -2.71
CA THR A 258 -11.21 -9.29 -2.34
C THR A 258 -11.85 -9.43 -0.96
N VAL A 259 -11.56 -8.50 -0.05
CA VAL A 259 -12.15 -8.43 1.29
C VAL A 259 -12.81 -7.07 1.53
N THR A 260 -13.91 -7.05 2.28
CA THR A 260 -14.64 -5.82 2.63
C THR A 260 -14.44 -5.39 4.07
N SER A 261 -13.88 -6.25 4.93
CA SER A 261 -13.64 -5.95 6.35
C SER A 261 -12.62 -6.91 6.98
N PRO A 262 -12.06 -6.58 8.17
CA PRO A 262 -11.23 -7.52 8.92
C PRO A 262 -11.94 -8.82 9.30
N ASP A 263 -13.27 -8.79 9.54
CA ASP A 263 -14.03 -10.00 9.87
C ASP A 263 -14.18 -10.93 8.66
N ASP A 264 -14.43 -10.37 7.46
CA ASP A 264 -14.44 -11.08 6.18
C ASP A 264 -13.08 -11.75 5.89
N THR A 265 -11.96 -11.04 6.09
CA THR A 265 -10.61 -11.64 6.01
C THR A 265 -10.46 -12.85 6.93
N MET A 266 -10.94 -12.78 8.19
CA MET A 266 -10.89 -13.90 9.13
C MET A 266 -11.78 -15.07 8.70
N GLU A 267 -12.96 -14.81 8.13
CA GLU A 267 -13.87 -15.85 7.65
C GLU A 267 -13.31 -16.59 6.44
N GLN A 268 -12.80 -15.86 5.44
CA GLN A 268 -12.15 -16.46 4.28
C GLN A 268 -10.89 -17.26 4.68
N CYS A 269 -10.04 -16.73 5.55
CA CYS A 269 -8.87 -17.46 6.05
C CYS A 269 -9.24 -18.73 6.85
N LYS A 270 -10.35 -18.71 7.62
CA LYS A 270 -10.84 -19.92 8.31
C LYS A 270 -11.29 -20.99 7.33
N ALA A 271 -12.06 -20.60 6.31
CA ALA A 271 -12.55 -21.52 5.29
C ALA A 271 -11.44 -22.19 4.47
N LEU A 272 -10.28 -21.53 4.32
CA LEU A 272 -9.16 -22.01 3.50
C LEU A 272 -8.07 -22.75 4.30
N PHE A 273 -7.80 -22.40 5.56
CA PHE A 273 -6.63 -22.90 6.32
C PHE A 273 -6.95 -23.62 7.64
N PHE A 274 -8.20 -23.61 8.08
CA PHE A 274 -8.63 -24.24 9.35
C PHE A 274 -9.70 -25.32 9.16
N SER A 275 -9.90 -25.80 7.92
CA SER A 275 -10.82 -26.89 7.53
C SER A 275 -10.20 -28.28 7.68
#